data_AF-A0A7J0FDB6-F1
#
_entry.id   AF-A0A7J0FDB6-F1
#
_cell.length_a   1.000
_cell.length_b   1.000
_cell.length_c   1.000
_cell.angle_alpha   90.00
_cell.angle_beta   90.00
_cell.angle_gamma   90.00
#
_symmetry.space_group_name_H-M   'P 1'
#
loop_
_entity.id
_entity.type
_entity.pdbx_description
1 polymer ?
#
loop_
_entity_poly.entity_id
_entity_poly.type
_entity_poly.pdbx_seq_one_letter_code
_entity_poly.pdbx_strand_id
1 'polypeptide(L)'
;MISVLANSYDSQAKLLNGTHKSHVHSPHEAKILANYKPKVNATLLVSNLKEADETTAKALEYFKSTRHIVLYYEDIVGNRTVRFEHETIYFLTIFPYSIPSRDLRNFLQKLADVQEFLRLPYRYLTSHQVKIHSGHLSKQIENWDDVQKALEGTSYGSFLHEDYQ
;
A
#
# COMPACT_ATOMS: atom_id res chain seq x y z
N MET A 1 7.92 -0.62 -3.83
CA MET A 1 9.03 -1.20 -4.62
C MET A 1 9.05 -2.73 -4.61
N ILE A 2 8.88 -3.41 -3.47
CA ILE A 2 8.87 -4.89 -3.40
C ILE A 2 7.77 -5.52 -4.27
N SER A 3 6.56 -4.94 -4.25
CA SER A 3 5.46 -5.35 -5.13
C SER A 3 5.78 -5.19 -6.61
N VAL A 4 6.60 -4.20 -6.99
CA VAL A 4 7.05 -3.99 -8.38
C VAL A 4 8.04 -5.08 -8.79
N LEU A 5 8.97 -5.46 -7.92
CA LEU A 5 9.91 -6.56 -8.16
C LEU A 5 9.18 -7.91 -8.23
N ALA A 6 8.22 -8.16 -7.35
CA ALA A 6 7.38 -9.34 -7.40
C ALA A 6 6.55 -9.40 -8.69
N ASN A 7 5.96 -8.29 -9.12
CA ASN A 7 5.23 -8.19 -10.39
C ASN A 7 6.14 -8.37 -11.61
N SER A 8 7.36 -7.82 -11.60
CA SER A 8 8.33 -8.00 -12.68
C SER A 8 8.88 -9.41 -12.75
N TYR A 9 9.03 -10.10 -11.62
CA TYR A 9 9.36 -11.52 -11.60
C TYR A 9 8.20 -12.34 -12.17
N ASP A 10 6.97 -12.05 -11.75
CA ASP A 10 5.76 -12.71 -12.24
C ASP A 10 5.55 -12.56 -13.75
N SER A 11 5.83 -11.38 -14.31
CA SER A 11 5.71 -11.16 -15.76
C SER A 11 6.70 -12.01 -16.56
N GLN A 12 7.85 -12.35 -15.97
CA GLN A 12 8.88 -13.19 -16.59
C GLN A 12 8.70 -14.69 -16.27
N ALA A 13 8.17 -15.02 -15.09
CA ALA A 13 8.06 -16.39 -14.58
C ALA A 13 6.74 -17.09 -14.95
N LYS A 14 5.65 -16.36 -15.21
CA LYS A 14 4.35 -16.96 -15.52
C LYS A 14 4.15 -17.21 -17.02
N LEU A 15 4.44 -18.44 -17.44
CA LEU A 15 3.74 -19.14 -18.52
C LEU A 15 2.76 -20.18 -17.91
N LEU A 16 1.75 -19.73 -17.17
CA LEU A 16 0.59 -20.58 -16.85
C LEU A 16 -0.50 -20.29 -17.89
N ASN A 17 -0.63 -21.16 -18.89
CA ASN A 17 -1.60 -21.06 -20.00
C ASN A 17 -1.56 -19.74 -20.81
N GLY A 18 -0.40 -19.08 -20.89
CA GLY A 18 -0.17 -17.97 -21.84
C GLY A 18 -0.92 -16.66 -21.54
N THR A 19 -1.52 -16.50 -20.36
CA THR A 19 -2.23 -15.25 -20.01
C THR A 19 -1.40 -14.42 -19.02
N HIS A 20 -1.08 -13.18 -19.40
CA HIS A 20 -0.42 -12.21 -18.54
C HIS A 20 -1.30 -11.88 -17.32
N LYS A 21 -0.85 -12.23 -16.11
CA LYS A 21 -1.60 -12.00 -14.86
C LYS A 21 -0.99 -10.84 -14.09
N SER A 22 -1.28 -9.61 -14.53
CA SER A 22 -1.00 -8.37 -13.76
C SER A 22 -1.79 -8.31 -12.44
N HIS A 23 -2.75 -9.22 -12.27
CA HIS A 23 -3.72 -9.20 -11.20
C HIS A 23 -3.78 -10.57 -10.51
N VAL A 24 -3.95 -10.50 -9.20
CA VAL A 24 -4.16 -11.66 -8.33
C VAL A 24 -5.67 -11.78 -8.13
N HIS A 25 -6.25 -12.87 -8.60
CA HIS A 25 -7.70 -13.04 -8.66
C HIS A 25 -8.25 -13.89 -7.52
N SER A 26 -7.37 -14.46 -6.68
CA SER A 26 -7.79 -15.25 -5.53
C SER A 26 -6.84 -15.15 -4.33
N PRO A 27 -7.34 -15.37 -3.10
CA PRO A 27 -6.49 -15.55 -1.91
C PRO A 27 -5.44 -16.65 -2.05
N HIS A 28 -5.76 -17.71 -2.81
CA HIS A 28 -4.83 -18.81 -3.06
C HIS A 28 -3.64 -18.35 -3.91
N GLU A 29 -3.89 -17.65 -5.01
CA GLU A 29 -2.83 -17.06 -5.84
C GLU A 29 -1.99 -16.07 -5.03
N ALA A 30 -2.61 -15.23 -4.20
CA ALA A 30 -1.89 -14.30 -3.33
C ALA A 30 -0.93 -15.01 -2.38
N LYS A 31 -1.34 -16.14 -1.80
CA LYS A 31 -0.50 -16.93 -0.90
C LYS A 31 0.70 -17.56 -1.61
N ILE A 32 0.54 -17.99 -2.86
CA ILE A 32 1.66 -18.51 -3.67
C ILE A 32 2.66 -17.38 -3.93
N LEU A 33 2.18 -16.20 -4.32
CA LEU A 33 3.03 -15.04 -4.61
C LEU A 33 3.72 -14.47 -3.37
N ALA A 34 3.05 -14.55 -2.21
CA ALA A 34 3.63 -14.15 -0.93
C ALA A 34 4.91 -14.93 -0.58
N ASN A 35 5.11 -16.12 -1.16
CA ASN A 35 6.32 -16.93 -0.92
C ASN A 35 7.52 -16.44 -1.73
N TYR A 36 7.31 -15.68 -2.82
CA TYR A 36 8.42 -15.10 -3.56
C TYR A 36 9.04 -13.97 -2.76
N LYS A 37 10.35 -14.07 -2.52
CA LYS A 37 11.13 -13.05 -1.82
C LYS A 37 12.11 -12.43 -2.81
N PRO A 38 11.88 -11.21 -3.29
CA PRO A 38 12.82 -10.59 -4.19
C PRO A 38 14.14 -10.28 -3.48
N LYS A 39 15.23 -10.41 -4.24
CA LYS A 39 16.52 -9.83 -3.89
C LYS A 39 16.55 -8.37 -4.34
N VAL A 40 16.79 -7.46 -3.39
CA VAL A 40 16.85 -6.02 -3.65
C VAL A 40 18.29 -5.60 -3.87
N ASN A 41 18.53 -4.77 -4.89
CA ASN A 41 19.85 -4.17 -5.11
C ASN A 41 20.10 -3.07 -4.07
N ALA A 42 20.72 -3.44 -2.94
CA ALA A 42 21.01 -2.54 -1.83
C ALA A 42 21.92 -1.36 -2.22
N THR A 43 22.82 -1.56 -3.20
CA THR A 43 23.76 -0.52 -3.66
C THR A 43 23.04 0.64 -4.36
N LEU A 44 21.94 0.37 -5.05
CA LEU A 44 21.15 1.38 -5.77
C LEU A 44 19.90 1.82 -4.98
N LEU A 45 19.66 1.23 -3.81
CA LEU A 45 18.41 1.43 -3.08
C LEU A 45 18.17 2.90 -2.72
N VAL A 46 19.15 3.53 -2.08
CA VAL A 46 19.05 4.94 -1.65
C VAL A 46 18.95 5.88 -2.84
N SER A 47 19.70 5.64 -3.91
CA SER A 47 19.61 6.46 -5.14
C SER A 47 18.24 6.35 -5.80
N ASN A 48 17.67 5.14 -5.86
CA ASN A 48 16.36 4.90 -6.45
C ASN A 48 15.24 5.56 -5.62
N LEU A 49 15.33 5.51 -4.28
CA LEU A 49 14.38 6.19 -3.40
C LEU A 49 14.45 7.71 -3.57
N LYS A 50 15.67 8.25 -3.67
CA LYS A 50 15.87 9.68 -3.93
C LYS A 50 15.30 10.10 -5.28
N GLU A 51 15.53 9.31 -6.33
CA GLU A 51 14.96 9.57 -7.65
C GLU A 51 13.42 9.54 -7.62
N ALA A 52 12.82 8.60 -6.87
CA ALA A 52 11.37 8.52 -6.70
C ALA A 52 10.80 9.77 -5.98
N ASP A 53 11.47 10.25 -4.94
CA ASP A 53 11.08 11.48 -4.24
C ASP A 53 11.20 12.71 -5.14
N GLU A 54 12.32 12.84 -5.87
CA GLU A 54 12.54 13.93 -6.82
C GLU A 54 11.49 13.92 -7.94
N THR A 55 11.14 12.74 -8.43
CA THR A 55 10.10 12.56 -9.45
C THR A 55 8.73 12.96 -8.89
N THR A 56 8.42 12.56 -7.65
CA THR A 56 7.19 12.95 -6.97
C THR A 56 7.11 14.47 -6.79
N ALA A 57 8.17 15.10 -6.32
CA ALA A 57 8.23 16.55 -6.14
C ALA A 57 8.06 17.30 -7.48
N LYS A 58 8.73 16.84 -8.54
CA LYS A 58 8.58 17.39 -9.90
C LYS A 58 7.14 17.24 -10.41
N ALA A 59 6.51 16.09 -10.20
CA ALA A 59 5.14 15.86 -10.62
C ALA A 59 4.17 16.81 -9.89
N LEU A 60 4.31 16.98 -8.58
CA LEU A 60 3.48 17.90 -7.80
C LEU A 60 3.66 19.35 -8.26
N GLU A 61 4.89 19.78 -8.54
CA GLU A 61 5.16 21.12 -9.06
C GLU A 61 4.58 21.32 -10.47
N TYR A 62 4.77 20.33 -11.36
CA TYR A 62 4.25 20.39 -12.73
C TYR A 62 2.72 20.46 -12.77
N PHE A 63 2.05 19.72 -11.89
CA PHE A 63 0.60 19.68 -11.78
C PHE A 63 0.03 20.59 -10.68
N LYS A 64 0.76 21.62 -10.24
CA LYS A 64 0.32 22.50 -9.14
C LYS A 64 -1.00 23.23 -9.39
N SER A 65 -1.34 23.49 -10.66
CA SER A 65 -2.63 24.10 -11.05
C SER A 65 -3.76 23.08 -11.21
N THR A 66 -3.45 21.79 -11.16
CA THR A 66 -4.42 20.70 -11.25
C THR A 66 -4.70 20.18 -9.85
N ARG A 67 -5.97 19.97 -9.55
CA ARG A 67 -6.37 19.38 -8.27
C ARG A 67 -5.84 17.95 -8.19
N HIS A 68 -5.01 17.67 -7.20
CA HIS A 68 -4.41 16.37 -6.94
C HIS A 68 -4.65 15.93 -5.50
N ILE A 69 -4.58 14.63 -5.26
CA ILE A 69 -4.64 14.00 -3.93
C ILE A 69 -3.49 12.99 -3.86
N VAL A 70 -2.80 12.95 -2.72
CA VAL A 70 -1.76 11.95 -2.46
C VAL A 70 -2.38 10.81 -1.68
N LEU A 71 -2.29 9.61 -2.25
CA LEU A 71 -2.78 8.37 -1.64
C LEU A 71 -1.64 7.38 -1.60
N TYR A 72 -1.46 6.75 -0.46
CA TYR A 72 -0.61 5.58 -0.34
C TYR A 72 -1.43 4.31 -0.54
N TYR A 73 -0.75 3.20 -0.82
CA TYR A 73 -1.42 1.92 -1.05
C TYR A 73 -2.20 1.49 0.20
N GLU A 74 -1.59 1.64 1.37
CA GLU A 74 -2.15 1.43 2.70
C GLU A 74 -3.41 2.28 2.99
N ASP A 75 -3.49 3.51 2.47
CA ASP A 75 -4.64 4.40 2.68
C ASP A 75 -5.94 3.78 2.13
N ILE A 76 -5.84 2.91 1.12
CA ILE A 76 -7.00 2.39 0.36
C ILE A 76 -7.12 0.86 0.36
N VAL A 77 -6.09 0.12 0.80
CA VAL A 77 -6.11 -1.35 0.91
C VAL A 77 -6.30 -1.78 2.36
N GLY A 78 -7.41 -1.33 2.94
CA GLY A 78 -7.88 -1.80 4.24
C GLY A 78 -8.72 -3.07 4.08
N ASN A 79 -8.16 -4.25 4.37
CA ASN A 79 -8.96 -5.48 4.50
C ASN A 79 -9.61 -5.57 5.89
N ARG A 80 -10.26 -4.49 6.31
CA ARG A 80 -11.06 -4.51 7.53
C ARG A 80 -12.47 -4.90 7.11
N THR A 81 -12.78 -6.18 7.25
CA THR A 81 -14.17 -6.61 7.44
C THR A 81 -14.64 -6.04 8.77
N VAL A 82 -14.89 -4.75 8.81
CA VAL A 82 -15.67 -4.22 9.91
C VAL A 82 -17.08 -4.73 9.63
N ARG A 83 -17.55 -5.69 10.42
CA ARG A 83 -18.98 -5.95 10.51
C ARG A 83 -19.59 -4.68 11.09
N PHE A 84 -20.00 -3.78 10.19
CA PHE A 84 -20.76 -2.61 10.57
C PHE A 84 -22.19 -3.08 10.82
N GLU A 85 -22.58 -3.16 12.09
CA GLU A 85 -24.00 -3.06 12.41
C GLU A 85 -24.44 -1.62 12.11
N HIS A 86 -24.96 -1.46 10.89
CA HIS A 86 -25.86 -0.46 10.34
C HIS A 86 -25.76 1.06 10.60
N GLU A 87 -24.94 1.61 11.51
CA GLU A 87 -25.15 3.02 11.92
C GLU A 87 -23.90 3.91 12.11
N THR A 88 -22.84 3.84 11.31
CA THR A 88 -21.61 4.62 11.61
C THR A 88 -21.65 6.13 11.34
N ILE A 89 -22.55 6.64 10.48
CA ILE A 89 -22.70 8.11 10.35
C ILE A 89 -23.45 8.68 11.57
N TYR A 90 -24.38 7.92 12.14
CA TYR A 90 -25.09 8.29 13.38
C TYR A 90 -24.25 7.98 14.64
N PHE A 91 -23.40 6.95 14.65
CA PHE A 91 -22.58 6.55 15.80
C PHE A 91 -21.56 7.61 16.23
N LEU A 92 -20.94 8.31 15.27
CA LEU A 92 -20.04 9.44 15.56
C LEU A 92 -20.76 10.62 16.25
N THR A 93 -22.09 10.69 16.12
CA THR A 93 -22.93 11.72 16.75
C THR A 93 -23.60 11.26 18.05
N ILE A 94 -23.81 9.95 18.25
CA ILE A 94 -24.63 9.40 19.36
C ILE A 94 -23.81 8.70 20.45
N PHE A 95 -22.67 8.06 20.13
CA PHE A 95 -21.85 7.34 21.11
C PHE A 95 -20.39 7.87 21.13
N PRO A 96 -20.10 8.93 21.90
CA PRO A 96 -18.75 9.51 21.99
C PRO A 96 -17.70 8.61 22.68
N TYR A 97 -18.08 7.43 23.16
CA TYR A 97 -17.21 6.58 23.99
C TYR A 97 -16.63 5.33 23.31
N SER A 98 -17.05 5.00 22.08
CA SER A 98 -16.38 3.95 21.29
C SER A 98 -15.43 4.60 20.31
N ILE A 99 -14.26 5.01 20.79
CA ILE A 99 -13.21 5.62 19.98
C ILE A 99 -12.68 4.55 18.99
N PRO A 100 -12.94 4.65 17.67
CA PRO A 100 -12.34 3.73 16.70
C PRO A 100 -10.81 3.77 16.81
N SER A 101 -10.09 2.71 16.42
CA SER A 101 -8.63 2.77 16.38
C SER A 101 -8.18 3.92 15.47
N ARG A 102 -7.03 4.55 15.78
CA ARG A 102 -6.47 5.66 14.99
C ARG A 102 -6.42 5.31 13.50
N ASP A 103 -5.99 4.10 13.20
CA ASP A 103 -5.91 3.57 11.84
C ASP A 103 -7.29 3.47 11.15
N LEU A 104 -8.35 3.08 11.88
CA LEU A 104 -9.68 2.97 11.30
C LEU A 104 -10.20 4.35 10.92
N ARG A 105 -9.94 5.35 11.76
CA ARG A 105 -10.28 6.75 11.43
C ARG A 105 -9.53 7.22 10.20
N ASN A 106 -8.22 6.98 10.15
CA ASN A 106 -7.38 7.39 9.02
C ASN A 106 -7.89 6.77 7.71
N PHE A 107 -8.16 5.46 7.70
CA PHE A 107 -8.69 4.75 6.54
C PHE A 107 -10.04 5.30 6.06
N LEU A 108 -11.00 5.47 6.98
CA LEU A 108 -12.32 6.00 6.64
C LEU A 108 -12.25 7.44 6.13
N GLN A 109 -11.38 8.26 6.71
CA GLN A 109 -11.14 9.62 6.25
C GLN A 109 -10.59 9.62 4.82
N LYS A 110 -9.58 8.80 4.53
CA LYS A 110 -9.00 8.70 3.19
C LYS A 110 -10.01 8.27 2.13
N LEU A 111 -10.89 7.30 2.44
CA LEU A 111 -11.96 6.92 1.52
C LEU A 111 -12.99 8.03 1.31
N ALA A 112 -13.28 8.84 2.33
CA ALA A 112 -14.13 10.02 2.20
C ALA A 112 -13.46 11.07 1.32
N ASP A 113 -12.18 11.38 1.56
CA ASP A 113 -11.38 12.32 0.78
C ASP A 113 -11.32 11.91 -0.70
N VAL A 114 -11.19 10.61 -0.98
CA VAL A 114 -11.23 10.08 -2.36
C VAL A 114 -12.60 10.26 -3.00
N GLN A 115 -13.69 9.99 -2.29
CA GLN A 115 -15.04 10.17 -2.83
C GLN A 115 -15.34 11.64 -3.10
N GLU A 116 -14.97 12.54 -2.18
CA GLU A 116 -15.08 13.99 -2.37
C GLU A 116 -14.20 14.46 -3.53
N PHE A 117 -12.96 13.96 -3.59
CA PHE A 117 -12.07 14.22 -4.70
C PHE A 117 -12.73 13.80 -6.01
N LEU A 118 -13.27 12.60 -6.12
CA LEU A 118 -13.93 12.15 -7.36
C LEU A 118 -15.33 12.76 -7.59
N ARG A 119 -15.82 13.59 -6.67
CA ARG A 119 -17.20 14.14 -6.67
C ARG A 119 -18.26 13.04 -6.71
N LEU A 120 -18.00 11.94 -6.02
CA LEU A 120 -18.92 10.83 -5.86
C LEU A 120 -19.73 11.00 -4.59
N PRO A 121 -21.00 10.55 -4.56
CA PRO A 121 -21.76 10.49 -3.33
C PRO A 121 -21.06 9.55 -2.34
N TYR A 122 -21.05 9.92 -1.05
CA TYR A 122 -20.50 9.07 0.00
C TYR A 122 -21.24 7.73 0.06
N ARG A 123 -20.48 6.65 -0.02
CA ARG A 123 -20.96 5.27 0.10
C ARG A 123 -19.96 4.45 0.88
N TYR A 124 -20.47 3.31 1.35
CA TYR A 124 -19.62 2.25 1.87
C TYR A 124 -18.83 1.61 0.73
N LEU A 125 -17.51 1.55 0.86
CA LEU A 125 -16.61 0.94 -0.11
C LEU A 125 -15.91 -0.26 0.52
N THR A 126 -15.80 -1.34 -0.26
CA THR A 126 -15.01 -2.51 0.10
C THR A 126 -13.96 -2.74 -0.96
N SER A 127 -12.70 -2.93 -0.56
CA SER A 127 -11.66 -3.33 -1.49
C SER A 127 -11.82 -4.82 -1.81
N HIS A 128 -11.81 -5.15 -3.10
CA HIS A 128 -11.68 -6.52 -3.58
C HIS A 128 -10.20 -6.94 -3.72
N GLN A 129 -9.27 -6.03 -3.40
CA GLN A 129 -7.85 -6.28 -3.56
C GLN A 129 -7.36 -7.28 -2.51
N VAL A 130 -6.65 -8.30 -2.98
CA VAL A 130 -6.01 -9.28 -2.13
C VAL A 130 -4.57 -8.85 -1.89
N LYS A 131 -4.21 -8.58 -0.63
CA LYS A 131 -2.82 -8.27 -0.26
C LYS A 131 -1.94 -9.52 -0.42
N ILE A 132 -0.86 -9.39 -1.16
CA ILE A 132 0.12 -10.48 -1.39
C ILE A 132 1.28 -10.49 -0.38
N HIS A 133 1.46 -9.40 0.37
CA HIS A 133 2.55 -9.25 1.33
C HIS A 133 1.97 -8.94 2.71
N SER A 134 2.08 -9.90 3.64
CA SER A 134 1.59 -9.76 5.02
C SER A 134 2.71 -10.07 6.02
N GLY A 135 2.73 -9.36 7.15
CA GLY A 135 3.78 -9.47 8.17
C GLY A 135 5.01 -8.59 7.88
N HIS A 136 6.05 -8.75 8.71
CA HIS A 136 7.25 -7.91 8.65
C HIS A 136 7.97 -7.96 7.30
N LEU A 137 8.47 -6.80 6.88
CA LEU A 137 9.23 -6.61 5.64
C LEU A 137 10.45 -7.53 5.55
N SER A 138 11.11 -7.78 6.69
CA SER A 138 12.25 -8.70 6.82
C SER A 138 11.95 -10.14 6.40
N LYS A 139 10.69 -10.57 6.50
CA LYS A 139 10.28 -11.91 6.05
C LYS A 139 10.01 -11.97 4.55
N GLN A 140 9.89 -10.82 3.89
CA GLN A 140 9.46 -10.68 2.49
C GLN A 140 10.63 -10.38 1.54
N ILE A 141 11.79 -9.98 2.05
CA ILE A 141 12.99 -9.70 1.24
C ILE A 141 14.02 -10.80 1.47
N GLU A 142 14.64 -11.29 0.40
CA GLU A 142 15.64 -12.36 0.49
C GLU A 142 16.91 -11.90 1.23
N ASN A 143 17.43 -10.73 0.85
CA ASN A 143 18.64 -10.12 1.41
C ASN A 143 18.31 -8.97 2.37
N TRP A 144 17.46 -9.23 3.36
CA TRP A 144 17.00 -8.21 4.30
C TRP A 144 18.14 -7.47 5.01
N ASP A 145 19.17 -8.18 5.48
CA ASP A 145 20.27 -7.59 6.23
C ASP A 145 21.03 -6.52 5.40
N ASP A 146 21.21 -6.77 4.11
CA ASP A 146 21.83 -5.80 3.20
C ASP A 146 20.95 -4.56 3.01
N VAL A 147 19.63 -4.75 2.89
CA VAL A 147 18.65 -3.67 2.75
C VAL A 147 18.59 -2.83 4.02
N GLN A 148 18.53 -3.49 5.18
CA GLN A 148 18.51 -2.82 6.47
C GLN A 148 19.76 -1.96 6.63
N LYS A 149 20.94 -2.54 6.40
CA LYS A 149 22.22 -1.81 6.47
C LYS A 149 22.31 -0.64 5.49
N ALA A 150 21.71 -0.77 4.30
CA ALA A 150 21.71 0.30 3.30
C ALA A 150 20.78 1.48 3.67
N LEU A 151 19.71 1.23 4.43
CA LEU A 151 18.74 2.25 4.84
C LEU A 151 19.05 2.83 6.23
N GLU A 152 19.69 2.08 7.12
CA GLU A 152 20.08 2.53 8.45
C GLU A 152 20.94 3.80 8.38
N GLY A 153 20.58 4.80 9.20
CA GLY A 153 21.29 6.09 9.24
C GLY A 153 21.02 7.01 8.05
N THR A 154 20.17 6.62 7.10
CA THR A 154 19.71 7.48 5.99
C THR A 154 18.37 8.15 6.32
N SER A 155 17.98 9.14 5.52
CA SER A 155 16.62 9.74 5.58
C SER A 155 15.51 8.73 5.28
N TYR A 156 15.85 7.56 4.73
CA TYR A 156 14.94 6.49 4.36
C TYR A 156 14.85 5.38 5.42
N GLY A 157 15.51 5.54 6.57
CA GLY A 157 15.48 4.55 7.65
C GLY A 157 14.08 4.29 8.20
N SER A 158 13.14 5.24 8.07
CA SER A 158 11.74 5.04 8.49
C SER A 158 11.07 3.86 7.79
N PHE A 159 11.45 3.56 6.53
CA PHE A 159 10.92 2.41 5.78
C PHE A 159 11.29 1.05 6.38
N LEU A 160 12.22 0.99 7.34
CA LEU A 160 12.55 -0.24 8.07
C LEU A 160 11.57 -0.57 9.20
N HIS A 161 10.89 0.45 9.72
CA HIS A 161 10.09 0.37 10.95
C HIS A 161 8.62 0.68 10.73
N GLU A 162 8.30 1.37 9.64
CA GLU A 162 6.94 1.49 9.14
C GLU A 162 6.56 0.13 8.52
N ASP A 163 6.14 -0.81 9.37
CA ASP A 163 5.24 -1.87 8.95
C ASP A 163 3.98 -1.18 8.44
N TYR A 164 3.93 -0.82 7.16
CA TYR A 164 2.76 -0.34 6.41
C TYR A 164 1.70 0.31 7.33
N GLN A 165 1.96 1.52 7.87
CA GLN A 165 1.00 2.21 8.74
C GLN A 165 -0.29 2.56 8.01
#